data_AF-A0A3A5V543-F1
#
_entry.id   AF-A0A3A5V543-F1
#
_cell.length_a   1.000
_cell.length_b   1.000
_cell.length_c   1.000
_cell.angle_alpha   90.00
_cell.angle_beta   90.00
_cell.angle_gamma   90.00
#
_symmetry.space_group_name_H-M   'P 1'
#
loop_
_entity.id
_entity.type
_entity.pdbx_description
1 polymer ?
#
loop_
_entity_poly.entity_id
_entity_poly.type
_entity_poly.pdbx_seq_one_letter_code
_entity_poly.pdbx_strand_id
1 'polypeptide(L)'
;MISAGTLHVISTELTIGMFALSGVAFLLCLLKKGPDSREAVAHWALLGGIIATPIAIISGVNASPGDGIDNPILANKLLLSMASAGLAIGILLRRFMGGKVDSRHAGIGMTAVGLMLVTAGMGGEFSRGETLLLFVPKETVMIFPIWASVILILLGLVILGKSAVEHRS
;
A
#
# COMPACT_ATOMS: atom_id res chain seq x y z
N MET A 1 -28.59 -0.88 -11.22
CA MET A 1 -27.35 -1.56 -10.79
C MET A 1 -26.18 -0.76 -11.31
N ILE A 2 -25.16 -0.47 -10.49
CA ILE A 2 -23.93 0.20 -10.95
C ILE A 2 -23.13 -0.82 -11.76
N SER A 3 -22.58 -0.43 -12.90
CA SER A 3 -21.75 -1.33 -13.71
C SER A 3 -20.44 -1.66 -12.99
N ALA A 4 -19.84 -2.83 -13.28
CA ALA A 4 -18.57 -3.24 -12.69
C ALA A 4 -17.45 -2.21 -12.96
N GLY A 5 -17.41 -1.63 -14.17
CA GLY A 5 -16.46 -0.58 -14.52
C GLY A 5 -16.64 0.70 -13.70
N THR A 6 -17.88 1.18 -13.52
CA THR A 6 -18.13 2.36 -12.69
C THR A 6 -17.79 2.10 -11.22
N LEU A 7 -18.12 0.91 -10.71
CA LEU A 7 -17.77 0.52 -9.34
C LEU A 7 -16.24 0.44 -9.16
N HIS A 8 -15.52 -0.07 -10.17
CA HIS A 8 -14.07 -0.12 -10.16
C HIS A 8 -13.45 1.27 -10.06
N VAL A 9 -13.87 2.20 -10.92
CA VAL A 9 -13.36 3.58 -10.90
C VAL A 9 -13.63 4.25 -9.55
N ILE A 10 -14.85 4.15 -9.03
CA ILE A 10 -15.19 4.74 -7.71
C ILE A 10 -14.31 4.14 -6.61
N SER A 11 -14.11 2.82 -6.63
CA SER A 11 -13.31 2.13 -5.63
C SER A 11 -11.82 2.47 -5.72
N THR A 12 -11.29 2.64 -6.94
CA THR A 12 -9.89 3.05 -7.14
C THR A 12 -9.66 4.48 -6.70
N GLU A 13 -10.56 5.42 -7.05
CA GLU A 13 -10.45 6.83 -6.62
C GLU A 13 -10.54 6.94 -5.09
N LEU A 14 -11.46 6.20 -4.47
CA LEU A 14 -11.55 6.14 -3.01
C LEU A 14 -10.27 5.58 -2.39
N THR A 15 -9.75 4.47 -2.93
CA THR A 15 -8.51 3.86 -2.43
C THR A 15 -7.34 4.84 -2.52
N ILE A 16 -7.12 5.42 -3.70
CA ILE A 16 -6.02 6.37 -3.96
C ILE A 16 -6.17 7.62 -3.09
N GLY A 17 -7.37 8.18 -3.00
CA GLY A 17 -7.65 9.36 -2.17
C GLY A 17 -7.38 9.12 -0.68
N MET A 18 -7.76 7.95 -0.17
CA MET A 18 -7.54 7.57 1.23
C MET A 18 -6.04 7.34 1.53
N PHE A 19 -5.32 6.67 0.63
CA PHE A 19 -3.85 6.54 0.76
C PHE A 19 -3.15 7.90 0.64
N ALA A 20 -3.55 8.76 -0.31
CA ALA A 20 -2.98 10.09 -0.47
C ALA A 20 -3.19 10.97 0.77
N LEU A 21 -4.41 11.00 1.32
CA LEU A 21 -4.72 11.70 2.57
C LEU A 21 -3.88 11.17 3.74
N SER A 22 -3.75 9.85 3.85
CA SER A 22 -2.90 9.21 4.84
C SER A 22 -1.44 9.64 4.70
N GLY A 23 -0.91 9.68 3.47
CA GLY A 23 0.46 10.09 3.18
C GLY A 23 0.76 11.52 3.61
N VAL A 24 -0.13 12.46 3.28
CA VAL A 24 0.00 13.87 3.72
C VAL A 24 -0.02 13.95 5.24
N ALA A 25 -0.91 13.22 5.89
CA ALA A 25 -1.01 13.19 7.35
C ALA A 25 0.23 12.57 8.02
N PHE A 26 0.80 11.49 7.46
CA PHE A 26 2.08 10.93 7.92
C PHE A 26 3.26 11.88 7.69
N LEU A 27 3.28 12.61 6.57
CA LEU A 27 4.28 13.64 6.30
C LEU A 27 4.19 14.76 7.35
N LEU A 28 2.98 15.22 7.67
CA LEU A 28 2.76 16.19 8.75
C LEU A 28 3.24 15.65 10.10
N CYS A 29 2.95 14.37 10.42
CA CYS A 29 3.47 13.69 11.60
C CYS A 29 5.00 13.74 11.66
N LEU A 30 5.66 13.38 10.55
CA LEU A 30 7.12 13.37 10.42
C LEU A 30 7.73 14.77 10.61
N LEU A 31 7.14 15.79 9.98
CA LEU A 31 7.58 17.18 10.07
C LEU A 31 7.23 17.85 11.41
N LYS A 32 6.49 17.15 12.29
CA LYS A 32 5.97 17.71 13.54
C LYS A 32 5.13 18.99 13.33
N LYS A 33 4.43 19.08 12.20
CA LYS A 33 3.55 20.20 11.82
C LYS A 33 2.11 19.71 11.62
N GLY A 34 1.18 20.65 11.54
CA GLY A 34 -0.23 20.39 11.21
C GLY A 34 -1.15 20.33 12.44
N PRO A 35 -2.45 20.07 12.22
CA PRO A 35 -3.45 20.03 13.29
C PRO A 35 -3.26 18.80 14.19
N ASP A 36 -3.82 18.86 15.40
CA ASP A 36 -3.77 17.75 16.37
C ASP A 36 -4.37 16.45 15.83
N SER A 37 -5.32 16.57 14.89
CA SER A 37 -5.99 15.43 14.24
C SER A 37 -5.09 14.66 13.25
N ARG A 38 -3.90 15.16 12.89
CA ARG A 38 -3.02 14.56 11.88
C ARG A 38 -2.72 13.08 12.12
N GLU A 39 -2.47 12.68 13.37
CA GLU A 39 -2.18 11.27 13.68
C GLU A 39 -3.41 10.40 13.47
N ALA A 40 -4.57 10.85 13.94
CA ALA A 40 -5.82 10.12 13.76
C ALA A 40 -6.16 9.98 12.28
N VAL A 41 -6.07 11.08 11.52
CA VAL A 41 -6.32 11.09 10.07
C VAL A 41 -5.36 10.15 9.35
N ALA A 42 -4.06 10.15 9.69
CA ALA A 42 -3.08 9.27 9.05
C ALA A 42 -3.48 7.79 9.14
N HIS A 43 -3.92 7.31 10.31
CA HIS A 43 -4.25 5.91 10.53
C HIS A 43 -5.65 5.56 10.02
N TRP A 44 -6.66 6.41 10.25
CA TRP A 44 -8.01 6.15 9.77
C TRP A 44 -8.11 6.20 8.25
N ALA A 45 -7.39 7.13 7.61
CA ALA A 45 -7.30 7.18 6.16
C ALA A 45 -6.56 5.94 5.61
N LEU A 46 -5.47 5.51 6.27
CA LEU A 46 -4.75 4.29 5.89
C LEU A 46 -5.64 3.05 5.97
N LEU A 47 -6.38 2.89 7.08
CA LEU A 47 -7.32 1.79 7.27
C LEU A 47 -8.42 1.80 6.21
N GLY A 48 -9.02 2.96 5.93
CA GLY A 48 -10.03 3.10 4.90
C GLY A 48 -9.50 2.74 3.51
N GLY A 49 -8.27 3.13 3.19
CA GLY A 49 -7.60 2.74 1.94
C GLY A 49 -7.41 1.22 1.84
N ILE A 50 -6.98 0.55 2.91
CA ILE A 50 -6.84 -0.92 2.95
C ILE A 50 -8.19 -1.59 2.73
N ILE A 51 -9.27 -1.12 3.38
CA ILE A 51 -10.61 -1.69 3.22
C ILE A 51 -11.16 -1.49 1.80
N ALA A 52 -10.87 -0.34 1.18
CA ALA A 52 -11.30 -0.04 -0.19
C ALA A 52 -10.52 -0.87 -1.25
N THR A 53 -9.28 -1.27 -0.94
CA THR A 53 -8.40 -1.96 -1.90
C THR A 53 -8.98 -3.29 -2.42
N PRO A 54 -9.48 -4.24 -1.59
CA PRO A 54 -10.16 -5.44 -2.08
C PRO A 54 -11.34 -5.17 -2.98
N ILE A 55 -12.13 -4.12 -2.69
CA ILE A 55 -13.29 -3.74 -3.49
C ILE A 55 -12.83 -3.28 -4.88
N ALA A 56 -11.77 -2.47 -4.94
CA ALA A 56 -11.16 -2.04 -6.20
C ALA A 56 -10.61 -3.22 -7.02
N ILE A 57 -9.99 -4.20 -6.36
CA ILE A 57 -9.46 -5.41 -7.01
C ILE A 57 -10.60 -6.27 -7.57
N ILE A 58 -11.60 -6.62 -6.77
CA ILE A 58 -12.71 -7.50 -7.17
C ILE A 58 -13.51 -6.85 -8.31
N SER A 59 -13.83 -5.56 -8.20
CA SER A 59 -14.53 -4.83 -9.25
C SER A 59 -13.70 -4.70 -10.53
N GLY A 60 -12.37 -4.60 -10.43
CA GLY A 60 -11.47 -4.58 -11.58
C GLY A 60 -11.43 -5.90 -12.33
N VAL A 61 -11.31 -7.02 -11.61
CA VAL A 61 -11.36 -8.37 -12.20
C VAL A 61 -12.69 -8.62 -12.93
N ASN A 62 -13.79 -8.18 -12.34
CA ASN A 62 -15.12 -8.30 -12.96
C ASN A 62 -15.32 -7.36 -14.16
N ALA A 63 -14.60 -6.24 -14.22
CA ALA A 63 -14.68 -5.27 -15.31
C ALA A 63 -13.84 -5.67 -16.53
N SER A 64 -12.73 -6.38 -16.34
CA SER A 64 -11.88 -6.91 -17.42
C SER A 64 -11.43 -8.35 -17.12
N PRO A 65 -12.27 -9.35 -17.41
CA PRO A 65 -11.90 -10.76 -17.24
C PRO A 65 -10.98 -11.18 -18.39
N GLY A 66 -9.70 -11.41 -18.12
CA GLY A 66 -8.78 -12.03 -19.09
C GLY A 66 -7.45 -11.30 -19.36
N ASP A 67 -7.19 -10.15 -18.74
CA ASP A 67 -5.83 -9.57 -18.77
C ASP A 67 -4.87 -10.44 -17.95
N GLY A 68 -3.97 -11.13 -18.65
CA GLY A 68 -3.03 -12.08 -18.08
C GLY A 68 -1.93 -11.44 -17.22
N ILE A 69 -1.42 -12.20 -16.26
CA ILE A 69 -0.28 -11.86 -15.39
C ILE A 69 1.04 -11.79 -16.20
N ASP A 70 1.00 -12.12 -17.49
CA ASP A 70 2.15 -12.11 -18.40
C ASP A 70 2.69 -10.70 -18.69
N ASN A 71 1.93 -9.64 -18.34
CA ASN A 71 2.40 -8.27 -18.47
C ASN A 71 3.28 -7.86 -17.28
N PRO A 72 4.53 -7.41 -17.50
CA PRO A 72 5.47 -7.02 -16.45
C PRO A 72 4.96 -5.88 -15.55
N ILE A 73 4.14 -4.98 -16.08
CA ILE A 73 3.51 -3.89 -15.32
C ILE A 73 2.51 -4.45 -14.32
N LEU A 74 1.76 -5.49 -14.69
CA LEU A 74 0.76 -6.11 -13.83
C LEU A 74 1.42 -6.89 -12.69
N ALA A 75 2.53 -7.58 -12.96
CA ALA A 75 3.36 -8.22 -11.94
C ALA A 75 3.92 -7.22 -10.91
N ASN A 76 4.46 -6.09 -11.38
CA ASN A 76 4.95 -5.01 -10.51
C ASN A 76 3.82 -4.37 -9.69
N LYS A 77 2.65 -4.16 -10.30
CA LYS A 77 1.44 -3.66 -9.63
C LYS A 77 1.05 -4.59 -8.47
N LEU A 78 1.02 -5.90 -8.70
CA LEU A 78 0.71 -6.86 -7.65
C LEU A 78 1.74 -6.80 -6.51
N LEU A 79 3.03 -6.88 -6.83
CA LEU A 79 4.12 -6.84 -5.83
C LEU A 79 4.08 -5.58 -4.96
N LEU A 80 4.01 -4.41 -5.57
CA LEU A 80 4.00 -3.13 -4.85
C LEU A 80 2.73 -2.97 -4.00
N SER A 81 1.57 -3.44 -4.51
CA SER A 81 0.32 -3.40 -3.75
C SER A 81 0.37 -4.28 -2.50
N MET A 82 0.97 -5.48 -2.60
CA MET A 82 1.11 -6.40 -1.47
C MET A 82 2.12 -5.90 -0.44
N ALA A 83 3.26 -5.36 -0.90
CA ALA A 83 4.24 -4.73 -0.02
C ALA A 83 3.64 -3.52 0.73
N SER A 84 2.91 -2.66 0.02
CA SER A 84 2.16 -1.56 0.62
C SER A 84 1.18 -2.04 1.67
N ALA A 85 0.34 -3.03 1.35
CA ALA A 85 -0.66 -3.57 2.27
C ALA A 85 0.00 -4.15 3.54
N GLY A 86 1.08 -4.93 3.39
CA GLY A 86 1.81 -5.49 4.53
C GLY A 86 2.38 -4.41 5.46
N LEU A 87 3.04 -3.39 4.91
CA LEU A 87 3.55 -2.26 5.71
C LEU A 87 2.42 -1.47 6.37
N ALA A 88 1.33 -1.23 5.64
CA ALA A 88 0.19 -0.49 6.14
C ALA A 88 -0.50 -1.22 7.31
N ILE A 89 -0.70 -2.54 7.19
CA ILE A 89 -1.20 -3.39 8.28
C ILE A 89 -0.26 -3.35 9.48
N GLY A 90 1.06 -3.49 9.27
CA GLY A 90 2.05 -3.42 10.34
C GLY A 90 2.01 -2.11 11.13
N ILE A 91 1.84 -0.99 10.41
CA ILE A 91 1.69 0.35 11.02
C ILE A 91 0.40 0.48 11.82
N LEU A 92 -0.72 -0.02 11.27
CA LEU A 92 -2.01 -0.01 11.99
C LEU A 92 -1.97 -0.89 13.24
N LEU A 93 -1.39 -2.09 13.16
CA LEU A 93 -1.23 -2.98 14.31
C LEU A 93 -0.36 -2.35 15.39
N ARG A 94 0.79 -1.76 15.03
CA ARG A 94 1.65 -1.04 15.99
C ARG A 94 0.89 0.08 16.69
N ARG A 95 0.06 0.84 15.96
CA ARG A 95 -0.78 1.88 16.57
C ARG A 95 -1.88 1.30 17.45
N PHE A 96 -2.53 0.22 17.02
CA PHE A 96 -3.58 -0.46 17.79
C PHE A 96 -3.06 -1.00 19.12
N MET A 97 -1.81 -1.46 19.16
CA MET A 97 -1.12 -1.90 20.38
C MET A 97 -0.60 -0.75 21.26
N GLY A 98 -0.96 0.51 20.97
CA GLY A 98 -0.55 1.68 21.76
C GLY A 98 0.83 2.24 21.41
N GLY A 99 1.40 1.86 20.26
CA GLY A 99 2.67 2.39 19.79
C GLY A 99 2.63 3.91 19.52
N LYS A 100 3.69 4.61 19.93
CA LYS A 100 3.86 6.04 19.67
C LYS A 100 4.19 6.30 18.19
N VAL A 101 3.67 7.39 17.64
CA VAL A 101 3.97 7.85 16.27
C VAL A 101 5.31 8.58 16.29
N ASP A 102 6.39 7.81 16.18
CA ASP A 102 7.74 8.34 16.00
C ASP A 102 8.05 8.60 14.51
N SER A 103 9.19 9.23 14.23
CA SER A 103 9.63 9.49 12.85
C SER A 103 9.78 8.21 12.01
N ARG A 104 10.07 7.06 12.64
CA ARG A 104 10.17 5.78 11.95
C ARG A 104 8.78 5.27 11.54
N HIS A 105 7.81 5.37 12.44
CA HIS A 105 6.41 5.03 12.20
C HIS A 105 5.83 5.87 11.07
N ALA A 106 6.03 7.19 11.13
CA ALA A 106 5.61 8.10 10.08
C ALA A 106 6.33 7.80 8.75
N GLY A 107 7.64 7.55 8.79
CA GLY A 107 8.43 7.20 7.60
C GLY A 107 7.93 5.92 6.91
N ILE A 108 7.74 4.84 7.67
CA ILE A 108 7.23 3.56 7.15
C ILE A 108 5.80 3.74 6.62
N GLY A 109 4.95 4.52 7.30
CA GLY A 109 3.61 4.86 6.83
C GLY A 109 3.63 5.60 5.48
N MET A 110 4.53 6.57 5.31
CA MET A 110 4.74 7.24 4.02
C MET A 110 5.25 6.27 2.95
N THR A 111 6.15 5.34 3.29
CA THR A 111 6.63 4.33 2.34
C THR A 111 5.49 3.42 1.88
N ALA A 112 4.63 2.95 2.79
CA ALA A 112 3.45 2.18 2.43
C ALA A 112 2.56 2.95 1.45
N VAL A 113 2.24 4.21 1.76
CA VAL A 113 1.46 5.08 0.88
C VAL A 113 2.14 5.27 -0.49
N GLY A 114 3.44 5.53 -0.50
CA GLY A 114 4.20 5.71 -1.74
C GLY A 114 4.14 4.48 -2.64
N LEU A 115 4.29 3.28 -2.09
CA LEU A 115 4.16 2.03 -2.83
C LEU A 115 2.75 1.87 -3.43
N MET A 116 1.69 2.21 -2.69
CA MET A 116 0.32 2.17 -3.22
C MET A 116 0.09 3.21 -4.33
N LEU A 117 0.58 4.44 -4.17
CA LEU A 117 0.41 5.48 -5.19
C LEU A 117 1.18 5.16 -6.47
N VAL A 118 2.37 4.57 -6.37
CA VAL A 118 3.11 4.04 -7.53
C VAL A 118 2.33 2.90 -8.19
N THR A 119 1.75 1.99 -7.41
CA THR A 119 0.87 0.92 -7.92
C THR A 119 -0.32 1.50 -8.71
N ALA A 120 -0.96 2.53 -8.18
CA ALA A 120 -2.05 3.22 -8.85
C ALA A 120 -1.60 3.88 -10.17
N GLY A 121 -0.43 4.53 -10.16
CA GLY A 121 0.18 5.13 -11.36
C GLY A 121 0.52 4.11 -12.45
N MET A 122 0.96 2.90 -12.06
CA MET A 122 1.14 1.77 -12.99
C MET A 122 -0.19 1.27 -13.55
N GLY A 123 -1.25 1.29 -12.74
CA GLY A 123 -2.61 0.96 -13.19
C GLY A 123 -3.16 1.94 -14.23
N GLY A 124 -2.91 3.25 -14.04
CA GLY A 124 -3.24 4.29 -15.02
C GLY A 124 -2.49 4.10 -16.34
N GLU A 125 -1.20 3.79 -16.27
CA GLU A 125 -0.37 3.51 -17.46
C GLU A 125 -0.92 2.31 -18.24
N PHE A 126 -1.22 1.21 -17.55
CA PHE A 126 -1.72 -0.02 -18.19
C PHE A 126 -3.06 0.19 -18.91
N SER A 127 -3.97 0.98 -18.32
CA SER A 127 -5.32 1.16 -18.88
C SER A 127 -5.43 2.31 -19.88
N ARG A 128 -4.61 3.37 -19.75
CA ARG A 128 -4.79 4.64 -20.48
C ARG A 128 -3.52 5.16 -21.16
N GLY A 129 -2.36 4.55 -20.91
CA GLY A 129 -1.07 5.06 -21.41
C GLY A 129 -0.65 6.40 -20.80
N GLU A 130 -1.27 6.78 -19.66
CA GLU A 130 -1.01 8.02 -18.94
C GLU A 130 -0.35 7.72 -17.59
N THR A 131 0.85 8.24 -17.36
CA THR A 131 1.52 8.13 -16.05
C THR A 131 2.42 9.30 -15.72
N LEU A 132 2.49 9.63 -14.43
CA LEU A 132 3.49 10.53 -13.85
C LEU A 132 4.80 9.80 -13.51
N LEU A 133 4.86 8.48 -13.70
CA LEU A 133 6.05 7.64 -13.47
C LEU A 133 7.03 7.71 -14.66
N LEU A 134 7.53 8.91 -14.96
CA LEU A 134 8.40 9.18 -16.11
C LEU A 134 9.74 8.42 -16.08
N PHE A 135 10.21 8.04 -14.89
CA PHE A 135 11.55 7.45 -14.69
C PHE A 135 11.52 5.98 -14.26
N VAL A 136 10.35 5.33 -14.23
CA VAL A 136 10.25 3.92 -13.80
C VAL A 136 10.40 3.00 -15.02
N PRO A 137 11.36 2.03 -15.00
CA PRO A 137 11.52 1.06 -16.07
C PRO A 137 10.24 0.26 -16.31
N LYS A 138 9.72 0.30 -17.53
CA LYS A 138 8.40 -0.25 -17.90
C LYS A 138 8.46 -1.69 -18.41
N GLU A 139 9.62 -2.07 -18.96
CA GLU A 139 9.87 -3.36 -19.62
C GLU A 139 10.33 -4.45 -18.64
N THR A 140 10.72 -4.07 -17.42
CA THR A 140 11.36 -4.97 -16.47
C THR A 140 10.45 -5.29 -15.29
N VAL A 141 10.30 -6.58 -14.99
CA VAL A 141 9.71 -7.03 -13.72
C VAL A 141 10.71 -6.74 -12.60
N MET A 142 10.26 -6.10 -11.53
CA MET A 142 11.00 -6.04 -10.26
C MET A 142 10.96 -7.42 -9.62
N ILE A 143 11.83 -8.32 -10.10
CA ILE A 143 12.02 -9.62 -9.48
C ILE A 143 12.97 -9.43 -8.33
N PHE A 144 12.47 -9.60 -7.10
CA PHE A 144 13.36 -9.78 -5.96
C PHE A 144 14.08 -11.11 -6.12
N PRO A 145 15.43 -11.14 -6.06
CA PRO A 145 16.14 -12.40 -6.22
C PRO A 145 15.74 -13.35 -5.09
N ILE A 146 15.51 -14.63 -5.41
CA ILE A 146 14.89 -15.62 -4.52
C ILE A 146 15.59 -15.67 -3.16
N TRP A 147 16.92 -15.56 -3.13
CA TRP A 147 17.71 -15.55 -1.90
C TRP A 147 17.35 -14.38 -0.97
N ALA A 148 17.09 -13.18 -1.51
CA ALA A 148 16.68 -12.02 -0.73
C ALA A 148 15.27 -12.20 -0.17
N SER A 149 14.35 -12.80 -0.95
CA SER A 149 13.01 -13.16 -0.49
C SER A 149 13.06 -14.17 0.67
N VAL A 150 13.92 -15.20 0.58
CA VAL A 150 14.14 -16.18 1.65
C VAL A 150 14.67 -15.51 2.91
N ILE A 151 15.66 -14.63 2.79
CA ILE A 151 16.21 -13.88 3.93
C ILE A 151 15.12 -13.02 4.59
N LEU A 152 14.30 -12.32 3.81
CA LEU A 152 13.22 -11.49 4.33
C LEU A 152 12.18 -12.31 5.10
N ILE A 153 11.81 -13.49 4.59
CA ILE A 153 10.90 -14.42 5.29
C ILE A 153 11.51 -14.86 6.62
N LEU A 154 12.78 -15.28 6.63
CA LEU A 154 13.48 -15.69 7.85
C LEU A 154 13.55 -14.55 8.88
N LEU A 155 13.87 -13.34 8.41
CA LEU A 155 13.92 -12.16 9.27
C LEU A 155 12.55 -11.84 9.88
N GLY A 156 11.48 -11.94 9.08
CA GLY A 156 10.10 -11.79 9.54
C GLY A 156 9.73 -12.81 10.61
N LEU A 157 10.06 -14.08 10.40
CA LEU A 157 9.83 -15.15 11.39
C LEU A 157 10.59 -14.91 12.70
N VAL A 158 11.84 -14.45 12.63
CA VAL A 158 12.65 -14.13 13.83
C VAL A 158 12.05 -12.95 14.60
N ILE A 159 11.61 -11.90 13.90
CA ILE A 159 10.99 -10.73 14.54
C ILE A 159 9.66 -11.12 15.21
N LEU A 160 8.80 -11.88 14.51
CA LEU A 160 7.55 -12.39 15.08
C LEU A 160 7.81 -13.30 16.29
N GLY A 161 8.79 -14.19 16.20
CA GLY A 161 9.19 -15.07 17.29
C GLY A 161 9.67 -14.30 18.52
N LYS A 162 10.52 -13.29 18.35
CA LYS A 162 10.97 -12.42 19.44
C LYS A 162 9.82 -11.65 20.09
N SER A 163 8.93 -11.07 19.28
CA SER A 163 7.76 -10.33 19.78
C SER A 163 6.82 -11.23 20.60
N ALA A 164 6.62 -12.48 20.18
CA ALA A 164 5.78 -13.43 20.92
C ALA A 164 6.37 -13.84 22.28
N VAL A 165 7.70 -13.84 22.43
CA VAL A 165 8.39 -14.18 23.69
C VAL A 165 8.36 -13.01 24.67
N GLU A 166 8.58 -11.78 24.22
CA GLU A 166 8.57 -10.58 25.09
C GLU A 166 7.20 -10.29 25.72
N HIS A 167 6.09 -10.67 25.06
CA HIS A 167 4.74 -10.51 25.61
C HIS A 167 4.29 -11.63 26.58
N ARG A 168 5.12 -12.66 26.82
CA ARG A 168 4.83 -13.74 27.78
C ARG A 168 5.50 -13.56 29.14
N SER A 169 6.38 -12.57 29.30
CA SER A 169 7.11 -12.30 30.56
C SER A 169 6.58 -11.07 31.28
#